data_AF-X0U697-F1
#
_entry.id   AF-X0U697-F1
#
_cell.length_a   1.000
_cell.length_b   1.000
_cell.length_c   1.000
_cell.angle_alpha   90.00
_cell.angle_beta   90.00
_cell.angle_gamma   90.00
#
_symmetry.space_group_name_H-M   'P 1'
#
loop_
_entity.id
_entity.type
_entity.pdbx_description
1 polymer ?
#
loop_
_entity_poly.entity_id
_entity_poly.type
_entity_poly.pdbx_seq_one_letter_code
_entity_poly.pdbx_strand_id
1 'polypeptide(L)'
;NLGTVTSCFWDSDVNPDVNGVGNTSDPNVVGKTTTEMMKESTFTDANWDFVEVWDIGENQTYPFLRVYPAGDLNHDGIVNFINVVILALHWFEGTEP
;
A
#
# COMPACT_ATOMS: atom_id res chain seq x y z
N ASN A 1 26.08 -1.48 10.91
CA ASN A 1 24.61 -1.53 11.00
C ASN A 1 24.13 -2.21 9.73
N LEU A 2 23.52 -3.40 9.81
CA LEU A 2 22.95 -4.10 8.66
C LEU A 2 21.44 -3.84 8.70
N GLY A 3 20.95 -3.00 7.79
CA GLY A 3 19.51 -2.78 7.66
C GLY A 3 18.86 -3.97 6.97
N THR A 4 17.71 -4.40 7.45
CA THR A 4 16.90 -5.41 6.77
C THR A 4 16.13 -4.73 5.64
N VAL A 5 16.27 -5.26 4.43
CA VAL A 5 15.41 -4.93 3.29
C VAL A 5 14.45 -6.11 3.13
N THR A 6 13.15 -5.87 2.98
CA THR A 6 12.10 -6.90 2.81
C THR A 6 10.98 -6.35 1.94
N SER A 7 10.26 -7.21 1.20
CA SER A 7 9.08 -6.83 0.40
C SER A 7 9.31 -5.65 -0.56
N CYS A 8 10.50 -5.60 -1.16
CA CYS A 8 10.88 -4.56 -2.11
C CYS A 8 10.82 -5.11 -3.54
N PHE A 9 10.19 -4.35 -4.43
CA PHE A 9 9.92 -4.75 -5.81
C PHE A 9 10.38 -3.66 -6.78
N TRP A 10 10.75 -4.07 -7.99
CA TRP A 10 11.09 -3.17 -9.08
C TRP A 10 10.61 -3.76 -10.41
N ASP A 11 10.37 -2.90 -11.38
CA ASP A 11 9.85 -3.30 -12.70
C ASP A 11 10.98 -3.78 -13.62
N SER A 12 11.00 -5.07 -13.91
CA SER A 12 12.02 -5.71 -14.73
C SER A 12 11.88 -5.48 -16.22
N ASP A 13 10.69 -5.13 -16.70
CA ASP A 13 10.48 -4.82 -18.11
C ASP A 13 10.91 -3.38 -18.43
N VAL A 14 10.79 -2.47 -17.46
CA VAL A 14 11.27 -1.09 -17.56
C VAL A 14 12.78 -0.99 -17.38
N ASN A 15 13.37 -1.85 -16.53
CA ASN A 15 14.80 -1.82 -16.21
C ASN A 15 15.52 -3.17 -16.48
N PRO A 16 15.46 -3.71 -17.71
CA PRO A 16 15.89 -5.09 -18.00
C PRO A 16 17.38 -5.37 -17.74
N ASP A 17 18.22 -4.33 -17.79
CA ASP A 17 19.68 -4.45 -17.59
C ASP A 17 20.11 -4.23 -16.14
N VAL A 18 19.17 -3.99 -15.22
CA VAL A 18 19.46 -3.73 -13.81
C VAL A 18 19.27 -5.01 -13.01
N ASN A 19 20.34 -5.45 -12.35
CA ASN A 19 20.21 -6.42 -11.27
C ASN A 19 19.86 -5.65 -9.99
N GLY A 20 18.68 -5.89 -9.42
CA GLY A 20 18.30 -5.30 -8.13
C GLY A 20 19.40 -5.48 -7.08
N VAL A 21 19.64 -4.46 -6.26
CA VAL A 21 20.60 -4.54 -5.15
C VAL A 21 20.04 -5.55 -4.14
N GLY A 22 20.58 -6.77 -4.14
CA GLY A 22 20.01 -7.94 -3.45
C GLY A 22 19.94 -9.21 -4.34
N ASN A 23 20.22 -9.10 -5.63
CA ASN A 23 20.21 -10.21 -6.60
C ASN A 23 21.07 -11.43 -6.22
N THR A 24 22.01 -11.32 -5.28
CA THR A 24 22.73 -12.49 -4.74
C THR A 24 21.89 -13.20 -3.67
N SER A 25 20.92 -14.00 -4.12
CA SER A 25 20.13 -14.91 -3.26
C SER A 25 19.29 -14.24 -2.17
N ASP A 26 19.13 -12.91 -2.18
CA ASP A 26 18.32 -12.20 -1.19
C ASP A 26 16.85 -12.18 -1.65
N PRO A 27 15.94 -12.94 -1.00
CA PRO A 27 14.53 -13.03 -1.42
C PRO A 27 13.76 -11.71 -1.25
N ASN A 28 14.42 -10.67 -0.75
CA ASN A 28 13.78 -9.45 -0.28
C ASN A 28 13.72 -8.31 -1.29
N VAL A 29 14.46 -8.41 -2.41
CA VAL A 29 14.43 -7.45 -3.53
C VAL A 29 14.18 -8.22 -4.82
N VAL A 30 12.94 -8.23 -5.27
CA VAL A 30 12.47 -9.11 -6.35
C VAL A 30 12.06 -8.29 -7.57
N GLY A 31 12.63 -8.63 -8.72
CA GLY A 31 12.18 -8.08 -10.01
C GLY A 31 10.83 -8.67 -10.40
N LYS A 32 9.90 -7.82 -10.80
CA LYS A 32 8.55 -8.18 -11.25
C LYS A 32 8.30 -7.58 -12.62
N THR A 33 7.59 -8.30 -13.48
CA THR A 33 7.17 -7.77 -14.79
C THR A 33 6.23 -6.58 -14.62
N THR A 34 6.05 -5.75 -15.65
CA THR A 34 5.09 -4.63 -15.59
C THR A 34 3.68 -5.13 -15.25
N THR A 35 3.27 -6.26 -15.83
CA THR A 35 1.96 -6.87 -15.53
C THR A 35 1.83 -7.27 -14.05
N GLU A 36 2.87 -7.87 -13.46
CA GLU A 36 2.87 -8.20 -12.03
C GLU A 36 2.90 -6.95 -11.16
N MET A 37 3.64 -5.91 -11.56
CA MET A 37 3.71 -4.62 -10.86
C MET A 37 2.39 -3.83 -10.93
N MET A 38 1.50 -4.17 -11.87
CA MET A 38 0.15 -3.60 -12.02
C MET A 38 -0.94 -4.49 -11.42
N LYS A 39 -0.58 -5.49 -10.62
CA LYS A 39 -1.51 -6.45 -10.01
C LYS A 39 -1.47 -6.34 -8.49
N GLU A 40 -2.63 -6.17 -7.86
CA GLU A 40 -2.76 -5.99 -6.41
C GLU A 40 -2.17 -7.18 -5.64
N SER A 41 -2.43 -8.40 -6.13
CA SER A 41 -1.98 -9.64 -5.48
C SER A 41 -0.47 -9.69 -5.25
N THR A 42 0.33 -9.07 -6.13
CA THR A 42 1.80 -9.04 -5.99
C THR A 42 2.23 -8.37 -4.68
N PHE A 43 1.49 -7.37 -4.22
CA PHE A 43 1.82 -6.57 -3.05
C PHE A 43 1.09 -7.05 -1.80
N THR A 44 -0.15 -7.54 -1.92
CA THR A 44 -0.88 -8.12 -0.78
C THR A 44 -0.26 -9.45 -0.32
N ASP A 45 0.30 -10.26 -1.23
CA ASP A 45 1.14 -11.42 -0.89
C ASP A 45 2.40 -11.02 -0.09
N ALA A 46 2.86 -9.78 -0.26
CA ALA A 46 3.97 -9.17 0.47
C ALA A 46 3.53 -8.36 1.70
N ASN A 47 2.25 -8.49 2.07
CA ASN A 47 1.62 -7.88 3.24
C ASN A 47 1.46 -6.35 3.19
N TRP A 48 1.42 -5.77 1.99
CA TRP A 48 1.05 -4.36 1.79
C TRP A 48 -0.46 -4.16 2.02
N ASP A 49 -0.81 -3.03 2.62
CA ASP A 49 -2.19 -2.70 2.95
C ASP A 49 -2.91 -1.98 1.79
N PHE A 50 -3.77 -2.72 1.10
CA PHE A 50 -4.66 -2.18 0.05
C PHE A 50 -6.08 -1.85 0.55
N VAL A 51 -6.33 -2.07 1.83
CA VAL A 51 -7.58 -1.67 2.49
C VAL A 51 -7.54 -0.19 2.81
N GLU A 52 -6.44 0.29 3.42
CA GLU A 52 -6.35 1.67 3.93
C GLU A 52 -5.26 2.51 3.26
N VAL A 53 -4.16 1.94 2.77
CA VAL A 53 -3.00 2.76 2.36
C VAL A 53 -2.87 2.88 0.86
N TRP A 54 -2.92 1.75 0.16
CA TRP A 54 -2.66 1.68 -1.27
C TRP A 54 -3.92 1.37 -2.06
N ASP A 55 -3.94 1.84 -3.30
CA ASP A 55 -4.91 1.44 -4.31
C ASP A 55 -4.19 1.20 -5.63
N ILE A 56 -4.82 0.43 -6.51
CA ILE A 56 -4.26 0.06 -7.81
C ILE A 56 -5.37 -0.22 -8.81
N GLY A 57 -5.24 0.32 -10.01
CA GLY A 57 -6.05 -0.09 -11.15
C GLY A 57 -5.46 -1.36 -11.75
N GLU A 58 -6.13 -2.50 -11.57
CA GLU A 58 -5.72 -3.80 -12.10
C GLU A 58 -5.34 -3.72 -13.60
N ASN A 59 -4.09 -4.03 -13.91
CA ASN A 59 -3.50 -3.96 -15.26
C ASN A 59 -3.51 -2.55 -15.90
N GLN A 60 -3.64 -1.49 -15.11
CA GLN A 60 -3.74 -0.10 -15.59
C GLN A 60 -2.75 0.84 -14.91
N THR A 61 -2.51 0.67 -13.62
CA THR A 61 -1.63 1.56 -12.84
C THR A 61 -0.67 0.75 -11.97
N TYR A 62 0.43 1.38 -11.57
CA TYR A 62 1.21 0.93 -10.41
C TYR A 62 0.47 1.28 -9.11
N PRO A 63 0.86 0.71 -7.95
CA PRO A 63 0.30 1.13 -6.66
C PRO A 63 0.44 2.63 -6.43
N PHE A 64 -0.61 3.25 -5.93
CA PHE A 64 -0.62 4.65 -5.53
C PHE A 64 -1.29 4.82 -4.16
N LEU A 65 -0.97 5.89 -3.46
CA LEU A 65 -1.54 6.16 -2.13
C LEU A 65 -3.02 6.54 -2.26
N ARG A 66 -3.87 5.93 -1.43
CA ARG A 66 -5.26 6.36 -1.25
C ARG A 66 -5.27 7.78 -0.69
N VAL A 67 -6.21 8.58 -1.18
CA VAL A 67 -6.47 9.93 -0.67
C VAL A 67 -7.89 9.96 -0.14
N TYR A 68 -8.01 10.01 1.18
CA TYR A 68 -9.29 10.19 1.85
C TYR A 68 -9.51 11.64 2.22
N PRO A 69 -10.74 12.16 2.09
CA PRO A 69 -11.13 13.40 2.73
C PRO A 69 -10.89 13.30 4.24
N ALA A 70 -10.39 14.35 4.89
CA ALA A 70 -10.09 14.32 6.33
C ALA A 70 -11.30 14.01 7.23
N GLY A 71 -12.53 14.14 6.72
CA GLY A 71 -13.76 13.81 7.43
C GLY A 71 -14.30 12.39 7.17
N ASP A 72 -13.60 11.60 6.36
CA ASP A 72 -13.90 10.19 6.13
C ASP A 72 -13.20 9.34 7.19
N LEU A 73 -13.94 9.02 8.25
CA LEU A 73 -13.46 8.31 9.44
C LEU A 73 -13.60 6.79 9.30
N ASN A 74 -14.34 6.29 8.31
CA ASN A 74 -14.44 4.85 8.00
C ASN A 74 -13.68 4.44 6.74
N HIS A 75 -12.96 5.35 6.09
CA HIS A 75 -12.12 5.09 4.93
C HIS A 75 -12.89 4.46 3.75
N ASP A 76 -14.17 4.82 3.57
CA ASP A 76 -15.01 4.32 2.47
C ASP A 76 -15.00 5.22 1.23
N GLY A 77 -14.25 6.32 1.27
CA GLY A 77 -14.14 7.33 0.23
C GLY A 77 -15.28 8.36 0.22
N ILE A 78 -16.23 8.29 1.16
CA ILE A 78 -17.45 9.10 1.18
C ILE A 78 -17.70 9.72 2.56
N VAL A 79 -17.68 11.05 2.62
CA VAL A 79 -18.12 11.77 3.83
C VAL A 79 -19.65 11.85 3.90
N ASN A 80 -20.28 10.90 4.60
CA ASN A 80 -21.72 10.87 4.88
C ASN A 80 -22.04 10.78 6.40
N PHE A 81 -23.32 10.60 6.76
CA PHE A 81 -23.78 10.60 8.16
C PHE A 81 -23.17 9.48 9.03
N ILE A 82 -22.66 8.41 8.42
CA ILE A 82 -21.92 7.35 9.13
C ILE A 82 -20.67 7.93 9.80
N ASN A 83 -19.96 8.85 9.15
CA ASN A 83 -18.81 9.54 9.75
C ASN A 83 -19.20 10.36 10.98
N VAL A 84 -20.37 11.00 10.95
CA VAL A 84 -20.90 11.73 12.12
C VAL A 84 -21.23 10.76 13.26
N VAL A 85 -21.75 9.56 12.95
CA VAL A 85 -21.99 8.52 13.95
C VAL A 85 -20.69 8.03 14.57
N ILE A 86 -19.64 7.78 13.76
CA ILE A 86 -18.33 7.36 14.25
C ILE A 86 -17.72 8.43 15.16
N LEU A 87 -17.80 9.69 14.75
CA LEU A 87 -17.35 10.82 15.56
C LEU A 87 -18.11 10.89 16.88
N ALA A 88 -19.44 10.73 16.87
CA ALA A 88 -20.26 10.79 18.06
C ALA A 88 -20.02 9.61 19.01
N LEU A 89 -19.76 8.41 18.47
CA LEU A 89 -19.45 7.21 19.25
C LEU A 89 -18.14 7.36 20.02
N HIS A 90 -17.10 7.93 19.41
CA HIS A 90 -15.78 8.08 20.01
C HIS A 90 -15.56 9.49 20.60
N TRP A 91 -16.64 10.26 20.78
CA TRP A 91 -16.55 11.63 21.28
C TRP A 91 -16.06 11.63 22.73
N PHE A 92 -14.92 12.28 23.00
CA PHE A 92 -14.17 12.27 24.27
C PHE A 92 -13.41 10.98 24.63
N GLU A 93 -13.30 10.00 23.73
CA GLU A 93 -12.39 8.88 23.95
C GLU A 93 -10.94 9.35 23.76
N GLY A 94 -10.20 9.50 24.86
CA GLY A 94 -8.84 10.05 24.87
C GLY A 94 -8.64 11.25 25.79
N THR A 95 -9.70 11.72 26.46
CA THR A 95 -9.56 12.65 27.60
C THR A 95 -9.42 11.88 28.91
N GLU A 96 -8.37 11.08 29.03
CA GLU A 96 -7.90 10.65 30.36
C GLU A 96 -7.04 11.79 30.94
N PRO A 97 -7.15 12.13 32.24
CA PRO A 97 -6.31 13.14 32.88
C PRO A 97 -4.82 12.76 32.94
#